data_AF-I3K9L6-F1
#
_entry.id   AF-I3K9L6-F1
#
_cell.length_a   1.000
_cell.length_b   1.000
_cell.length_c   1.000
_cell.angle_alpha   90.00
_cell.angle_beta   90.00
_cell.angle_gamma   90.00
#
_symmetry.space_group_name_H-M   'P 1'
#
loop_
_entity.id
_entity.type
_entity.pdbx_description
1 polymer ?
#
loop_
_entity_poly.entity_id
_entity_poly.type
_entity_poly.pdbx_seq_one_letter_code
_entity_poly.pdbx_strand_id
1 'polypeptide(L)'
;NCSIKTWIALLLLVLAFRCVAQQETQSKGCVCGYPGIPGDPGHNGMPGRDGRDGLRGDKGDRGDMGFPGNKGNIGYRGDRGARGEKGDRGEKGDEFVISKSAFSVGLTTQTKLPAANAPIRFDKIIYNEQNHYDPQTGRFTCSAAGAYFFTYHITVFSRNVKVALVKNGAKIIHTTDNYQGSEDQAAGGAVLNLGVGDKVWLQVVGGETFNGLFADEDDDTTFSGFLIFEA
;
A
#
# COMPACT_ATOMS: atom_id res chain seq x y z
N ASN A 1 28.33 -26.45 52.10
CA ASN A 1 28.54 -25.24 51.26
C ASN A 1 28.15 -25.36 49.78
N CYS A 2 27.70 -26.51 49.26
CA CYS A 2 27.30 -26.64 47.84
C CYS A 2 25.78 -26.67 47.60
N SER A 3 24.94 -26.75 48.63
CA SER A 3 23.47 -26.84 48.49
C SER A 3 22.78 -25.47 48.62
N ILE A 4 23.24 -24.58 49.52
CA ILE A 4 22.62 -23.26 49.72
C ILE A 4 22.85 -22.29 48.54
N LYS A 5 23.96 -22.44 47.81
CA LYS A 5 24.28 -21.60 46.65
C LYS A 5 23.34 -21.88 45.45
N THR A 6 22.86 -23.11 45.31
CA THR A 6 21.93 -23.52 44.25
C THR A 6 20.51 -23.00 44.51
N TRP A 7 20.07 -22.94 45.77
CA TRP A 7 18.75 -22.36 46.12
C TRP A 7 18.69 -20.84 45.95
N ILE A 8 19.78 -20.12 46.26
CA ILE A 8 19.85 -18.66 46.05
C ILE A 8 19.93 -18.33 44.55
N ALA A 9 20.66 -19.13 43.76
CA ALA A 9 20.70 -18.98 42.30
C ALA A 9 19.32 -19.24 41.67
N LEU A 10 18.57 -20.24 42.14
CA LEU A 10 17.21 -20.51 41.66
C LEU A 10 16.22 -19.39 42.06
N LEU A 11 16.35 -18.81 43.26
CA LEU A 11 15.51 -17.71 43.74
C LEU A 11 15.77 -16.41 42.95
N LEU A 12 17.02 -16.14 42.58
CA LEU A 12 17.38 -15.01 41.72
C LEU A 12 16.93 -15.20 40.26
N LEU A 13 16.90 -16.43 39.76
CA LEU A 13 16.40 -16.75 38.42
C LEU A 13 14.87 -16.60 38.32
N VAL A 14 14.14 -16.94 39.39
CA VAL A 14 12.68 -16.74 39.48
C VAL A 14 12.31 -15.25 39.65
N LEU A 15 13.18 -14.44 40.28
CA LEU A 15 13.03 -12.98 40.37
C LEU A 15 13.40 -12.26 39.06
N ALA A 16 14.27 -12.82 38.23
CA ALA A 16 14.58 -12.31 36.89
C ALA A 16 13.46 -12.58 35.86
N PHE A 17 12.59 -13.57 36.11
CA PHE A 17 11.43 -13.89 35.25
C PHE A 17 10.18 -13.03 35.50
N ARG A 18 10.22 -12.06 36.44
CA ARG A 18 9.10 -11.13 36.68
C ARG A 18 9.34 -9.69 36.19
N CYS A 19 10.44 -9.42 35.50
CA CYS A 19 10.77 -8.04 35.10
C CYS A 19 11.35 -7.94 33.68
N VAL A 20 10.66 -8.48 32.68
CA VAL A 20 10.64 -7.85 31.35
C VAL A 20 9.20 -7.90 30.86
N ALA A 21 8.53 -6.79 31.10
CA ALA A 21 7.22 -6.45 30.57
C ALA A 21 7.22 -6.57 29.04
N GLN A 22 6.16 -7.17 28.48
CA GLN A 22 5.79 -6.88 27.10
C GLN A 22 4.36 -6.35 27.11
N GLN A 23 4.29 -5.04 26.91
CA GLN A 23 3.07 -4.26 26.74
C GLN A 23 2.23 -4.83 25.60
N GLU A 24 1.00 -5.20 25.91
CA GLU A 24 -0.09 -5.24 24.93
C GLU A 24 -0.30 -3.82 24.41
N THR A 25 0.25 -3.52 23.25
CA THR A 25 -0.15 -2.33 22.49
C THR A 25 -1.43 -2.68 21.73
N GLN A 26 -2.56 -2.45 22.41
CA GLN A 26 -3.88 -2.46 21.82
C GLN A 26 -3.91 -1.44 20.68
N SER A 27 -3.94 -1.94 19.45
CA SER A 27 -4.14 -1.18 18.21
C SER A 27 -5.49 -0.45 18.26
N LYS A 28 -5.50 0.80 18.76
CA LYS A 28 -6.59 1.75 18.56
C LYS A 28 -6.40 2.46 17.22
N GLY A 29 -6.73 1.75 16.15
CA GLY A 29 -6.95 2.36 14.85
C GLY A 29 -8.31 3.06 14.83
N CYS A 30 -8.30 4.39 14.81
CA CYS A 30 -9.36 5.23 14.27
C CYS A 30 -8.78 6.65 14.07
N VAL A 31 -8.05 6.86 12.97
CA VAL A 31 -7.80 8.22 12.47
C VAL A 31 -8.90 8.50 11.45
N CYS A 32 -9.99 9.10 11.93
CA CYS A 32 -10.95 9.72 11.04
C CYS A 32 -10.34 11.08 10.65
N GLY A 33 -9.84 11.21 9.43
CA GLY A 33 -9.48 12.52 8.88
C GLY A 33 -10.74 13.38 8.87
N TYR A 34 -10.72 14.52 9.56
CA TYR A 34 -11.82 15.47 9.56
C TYR A 34 -12.13 15.89 8.11
N PRO A 35 -13.41 15.97 7.69
CA PRO A 35 -13.75 16.58 6.42
C PRO A 35 -13.23 18.02 6.38
N GLY A 36 -12.68 18.45 5.24
CA GLY A 36 -12.27 19.83 5.04
C GLY A 36 -13.45 20.80 5.26
N ILE A 37 -13.14 21.99 5.77
CA ILE A 37 -14.13 23.04 6.04
C ILE A 37 -14.84 23.37 4.71
N PRO A 38 -16.19 23.35 4.66
CA PRO A 38 -16.92 23.76 3.46
C PRO A 38 -16.50 25.17 3.04
N GLY A 39 -16.33 25.39 1.74
CA GLY A 39 -15.97 26.71 1.22
C GLY A 39 -17.02 27.77 1.57
N ASP A 40 -16.56 29.00 1.80
CA ASP A 40 -17.43 30.12 2.17
C ASP A 40 -18.53 30.37 1.11
N PRO A 41 -19.75 30.76 1.52
CA PRO A 41 -20.80 31.12 0.58
C PRO A 41 -20.33 32.23 -0.38
N GLY A 42 -20.68 32.10 -1.67
CA GLY A 42 -20.40 33.12 -2.68
C GLY A 42 -20.98 34.48 -2.29
N HIS A 43 -20.25 35.55 -2.61
CA HIS A 43 -20.66 36.91 -2.26
C HIS A 43 -21.95 37.33 -3.00
N ASN A 44 -22.77 38.14 -2.34
CA ASN A 44 -24.01 38.67 -2.94
C ASN A 44 -23.69 39.50 -4.20
N GLY A 45 -24.52 39.38 -5.24
CA GLY A 45 -24.42 40.22 -6.44
C GLY A 45 -24.64 41.70 -6.13
N MET A 46 -23.97 42.59 -6.87
CA MET A 46 -24.09 44.05 -6.68
C MET A 46 -25.52 44.54 -7.00
N PRO A 47 -26.03 45.56 -6.29
CA PRO A 47 -27.32 46.19 -6.63
C PRO A 47 -27.34 46.75 -8.06
N GLY A 48 -28.51 46.71 -8.70
CA GLY A 48 -28.70 47.32 -10.03
C GLY A 48 -28.51 48.84 -10.01
N ARG A 49 -28.07 49.41 -11.14
CA ARG A 49 -27.88 50.86 -11.31
C ARG A 49 -29.21 51.60 -11.28
N ASP A 50 -29.20 52.79 -10.67
CA ASP A 50 -30.35 53.70 -10.62
C ASP A 50 -30.77 54.16 -12.03
N GLY A 51 -32.08 54.37 -12.22
CA GLY A 51 -32.65 54.88 -13.46
C GLY A 51 -32.24 56.33 -13.71
N ARG A 52 -32.07 56.72 -14.99
CA ARG A 52 -31.71 58.09 -15.38
C ARG A 52 -32.88 59.05 -15.16
N ASP A 53 -32.56 60.25 -14.69
CA ASP A 53 -33.53 61.34 -14.53
C ASP A 53 -34.13 61.79 -15.87
N GLY A 54 -35.42 62.11 -15.86
CA GLY A 54 -36.14 62.62 -17.03
C GLY A 54 -35.78 64.08 -17.36
N LEU A 55 -35.83 64.42 -18.65
CA LEU A 55 -35.55 65.76 -19.16
C LEU A 55 -36.61 66.78 -18.70
N ARG A 56 -36.15 67.99 -18.37
CA ARG A 56 -36.97 69.10 -17.89
C ARG A 56 -37.80 69.69 -19.03
N GLY A 57 -39.11 69.81 -18.83
CA GLY A 57 -40.01 70.52 -19.76
C GLY A 57 -39.96 72.04 -19.58
N ASP A 58 -40.17 72.76 -20.68
CA ASP A 58 -40.18 74.23 -20.73
C ASP A 58 -41.45 74.84 -20.11
N LYS A 59 -41.30 76.08 -19.63
CA LYS A 59 -42.25 76.80 -18.75
C LYS A 59 -43.39 77.46 -19.52
N GLY A 60 -44.62 77.33 -19.01
CA GLY A 60 -45.78 78.19 -19.36
C GLY A 60 -46.23 79.04 -18.16
N ASP A 61 -46.80 80.21 -18.44
CA ASP A 61 -47.21 81.23 -17.45
C ASP A 61 -48.65 81.05 -16.88
N ARG A 62 -48.91 81.85 -15.83
CA ARG A 62 -49.76 81.69 -14.63
C ARG A 62 -51.30 81.61 -14.78
N GLY A 63 -51.92 80.82 -13.90
CA GLY A 63 -53.26 81.02 -13.31
C GLY A 63 -53.26 80.65 -11.80
N ASP A 64 -54.12 81.27 -10.99
CA ASP A 64 -54.17 81.04 -9.52
C ASP A 64 -54.78 79.66 -9.16
N MET A 65 -54.25 79.10 -8.07
CA MET A 65 -54.23 77.67 -7.73
C MET A 65 -55.44 77.21 -6.91
N GLY A 66 -56.12 76.14 -7.33
CA GLY A 66 -56.96 75.32 -6.44
C GLY A 66 -56.08 74.43 -5.55
N PHE A 67 -56.48 74.20 -4.29
CA PHE A 67 -55.71 73.36 -3.35
C PHE A 67 -55.39 71.99 -3.97
N PRO A 68 -54.12 71.53 -3.95
CA PRO A 68 -53.76 70.23 -4.51
C PRO A 68 -54.46 69.11 -3.74
N GLY A 69 -55.06 68.16 -4.47
CA GLY A 69 -55.60 66.93 -3.88
C GLY A 69 -54.51 66.14 -3.15
N ASN A 70 -54.90 65.45 -2.06
CA ASN A 70 -53.99 64.65 -1.24
C ASN A 70 -53.16 63.69 -2.10
N LYS A 71 -51.84 63.67 -1.87
CA LYS A 71 -50.89 62.82 -2.59
C LYS A 71 -51.27 61.35 -2.38
N GLY A 72 -51.42 60.60 -3.48
CA GLY A 72 -51.74 59.17 -3.42
C GLY A 72 -50.70 58.37 -2.64
N ASN A 73 -51.14 57.32 -1.94
CA ASN A 73 -50.27 56.47 -1.13
C ASN A 73 -49.21 55.78 -1.99
N ILE A 74 -47.99 55.68 -1.46
CA ILE A 74 -46.85 55.02 -2.12
C ILE A 74 -47.19 53.54 -2.34
N GLY A 75 -47.01 53.05 -3.57
CA GLY A 75 -47.27 51.65 -3.93
C GLY A 75 -46.40 50.67 -3.15
N TYR A 76 -46.95 49.49 -2.85
CA TYR A 76 -46.23 48.45 -2.10
C TYR A 76 -44.97 47.98 -2.84
N ARG A 77 -43.89 47.76 -2.09
CA ARG A 77 -42.62 47.22 -2.63
C ARG A 77 -42.87 45.81 -3.17
N GLY A 78 -42.40 45.53 -4.40
CA GLY A 78 -42.53 44.21 -5.01
C GLY A 78 -41.80 43.11 -4.23
N ASP A 79 -42.32 41.89 -4.33
CA ASP A 79 -41.80 40.73 -3.61
C ASP A 79 -40.36 40.39 -4.01
N ARG A 80 -39.60 39.82 -3.07
CA ARG A 80 -38.23 39.39 -3.31
C ARG A 80 -38.23 38.24 -4.32
N GLY A 81 -37.35 38.32 -5.33
CA GLY A 81 -37.15 37.25 -6.31
C GLY A 81 -36.79 35.91 -5.67
N ALA A 82 -37.16 34.82 -6.33
CA ALA A 82 -36.92 33.46 -5.85
C ALA A 82 -35.42 33.18 -5.67
N ARG A 83 -35.10 32.31 -4.70
CA ARG A 83 -33.72 31.85 -4.46
C ARG A 83 -33.25 31.06 -5.68
N GLY A 84 -32.04 31.34 -6.16
CA GLY A 84 -31.41 30.58 -7.24
C GLY A 84 -31.23 29.10 -6.88
N GLU A 85 -31.20 28.25 -7.90
CA GLU A 85 -31.04 26.80 -7.73
C GLU A 85 -29.69 26.46 -7.10
N LYS A 86 -29.67 25.37 -6.32
CA LYS A 86 -28.44 24.88 -5.71
C LYS A 86 -27.56 24.28 -6.81
N GLY A 87 -26.28 24.68 -6.85
CA GLY A 87 -25.32 24.08 -7.77
C GLY A 87 -25.20 22.56 -7.58
N ASP A 88 -24.87 21.87 -8.67
CA ASP A 88 -24.74 20.42 -8.68
C ASP A 88 -23.64 19.94 -7.72
N ARG A 89 -23.82 18.71 -7.22
CA ARG A 89 -22.80 18.05 -6.41
C ARG A 89 -21.59 17.78 -7.30
N GLY A 90 -20.39 18.14 -6.84
CA GLY A 90 -19.15 17.77 -7.51
C GLY A 90 -19.03 16.26 -7.73
N GLU A 91 -18.31 15.86 -8.77
CA GLU A 91 -18.10 14.46 -9.12
C GLU A 91 -17.43 13.70 -7.96
N LYS A 92 -17.82 12.44 -7.79
CA LYS A 92 -17.21 11.55 -6.81
C LYS A 92 -15.77 11.28 -7.27
N GLY A 93 -14.78 11.57 -6.42
CA GLY A 93 -13.38 11.30 -6.76
C GLY A 93 -13.12 9.82 -7.07
N ASP A 94 -12.20 9.57 -8.00
CA ASP A 94 -11.81 8.24 -8.43
C ASP A 94 -11.28 7.40 -7.26
N GLU A 95 -11.67 6.12 -7.22
CA GLU A 95 -11.22 5.17 -6.21
C GLU A 95 -9.74 4.84 -6.46
N PHE A 96 -8.87 5.09 -5.47
CA PHE A 96 -7.43 4.84 -5.60
C PHE A 96 -7.18 3.33 -5.61
N VAL A 97 -6.94 2.75 -6.79
CA VAL A 97 -6.62 1.33 -6.93
C VAL A 97 -5.14 1.12 -6.58
N ILE A 98 -4.88 0.48 -5.44
CA ILE A 98 -3.51 0.07 -5.08
C ILE A 98 -3.21 -1.22 -5.83
N SER A 99 -2.25 -1.19 -6.76
CA SER A 99 -1.76 -2.40 -7.41
C SER A 99 -1.11 -3.32 -6.37
N LYS A 100 -1.60 -4.55 -6.28
CA LYS A 100 -1.07 -5.59 -5.41
C LYS A 100 -0.39 -6.64 -6.26
N SER A 101 0.81 -7.03 -5.86
CA SER A 101 1.50 -8.16 -6.47
C SER A 101 2.45 -8.73 -5.44
N ALA A 102 2.12 -9.92 -4.93
CA ALA A 102 2.98 -10.64 -4.01
C ALA A 102 2.84 -12.16 -4.17
N PHE A 103 3.89 -12.87 -3.80
CA PHE A 103 3.86 -14.31 -3.64
C PHE A 103 4.78 -14.73 -2.49
N SER A 104 4.45 -15.85 -1.86
CA SER A 104 5.28 -16.55 -0.89
C SER A 104 5.06 -18.04 -1.09
N VAL A 105 6.14 -18.78 -1.30
CA VAL A 105 6.10 -20.19 -1.69
C VAL A 105 7.23 -20.96 -1.01
N GLY A 106 7.02 -22.25 -0.80
CA GLY A 106 7.99 -23.17 -0.20
C GLY A 106 8.22 -24.43 -1.02
N LEU A 107 9.30 -25.13 -0.73
CA LEU A 107 9.52 -26.48 -1.23
C LEU A 107 8.67 -27.49 -0.43
N THR A 108 8.44 -28.64 -1.03
CA THR A 108 7.87 -29.82 -0.40
C THR A 108 8.91 -30.94 -0.36
N THR A 109 8.60 -32.04 0.33
CA THR A 109 9.45 -33.24 0.33
C THR A 109 9.69 -33.80 -1.07
N GLN A 110 8.79 -33.53 -2.03
CA GLN A 110 8.87 -33.98 -3.42
C GLN A 110 9.80 -33.10 -4.28
N THR A 111 9.92 -31.81 -3.96
CA THR A 111 10.66 -30.81 -4.76
C THR A 111 12.01 -30.40 -4.17
N LYS A 112 12.37 -30.91 -2.99
CA LYS A 112 13.59 -30.54 -2.24
C LYS A 112 14.93 -30.74 -2.96
N LEU A 113 15.00 -31.56 -4.01
CA LEU A 113 16.23 -31.74 -4.81
C LEU A 113 16.03 -31.26 -6.26
N PRO A 114 16.04 -29.94 -6.52
CA PRO A 114 15.86 -29.41 -7.86
C PRO A 114 16.97 -29.85 -8.82
N ALA A 115 16.63 -29.93 -10.11
CA ALA A 115 17.61 -30.19 -11.16
C ALA A 115 18.65 -29.07 -11.25
N ALA A 116 19.91 -29.44 -11.49
CA ALA A 116 20.99 -28.47 -11.64
C ALA A 116 20.75 -27.56 -12.85
N ASN A 117 21.09 -26.28 -12.71
CA ASN A 117 20.96 -25.26 -13.75
C ASN A 117 19.51 -25.02 -14.23
N ALA A 118 18.50 -25.44 -13.46
CA ALA A 118 17.09 -25.20 -13.75
C ALA A 118 16.45 -24.29 -12.69
N PRO A 119 15.34 -23.58 -13.04
CA PRO A 119 14.52 -22.89 -12.05
C PRO A 119 14.05 -23.85 -10.95
N ILE A 120 14.10 -23.39 -9.71
CA ILE A 120 13.57 -24.12 -8.55
C ILE A 120 12.06 -23.97 -8.56
N ARG A 121 11.34 -25.10 -8.53
CA ARG A 121 9.88 -25.13 -8.50
C ARG A 121 9.42 -25.26 -7.06
N PHE A 122 8.98 -24.15 -6.48
CA PHE A 122 8.30 -24.14 -5.19
C PHE A 122 6.81 -24.41 -5.41
N ASP A 123 6.33 -25.50 -4.84
CA ASP A 123 4.99 -26.07 -5.02
C ASP A 123 4.09 -25.92 -3.77
N LYS A 124 4.67 -25.63 -2.59
CA LYS A 124 3.92 -25.26 -1.38
C LYS A 124 3.51 -23.79 -1.49
N ILE A 125 2.23 -23.51 -1.77
CA ILE A 125 1.71 -22.14 -1.87
C ILE A 125 1.36 -21.61 -0.48
N ILE A 126 2.08 -20.58 -0.03
CA ILE A 126 1.79 -19.85 1.22
C ILE A 126 0.91 -18.64 0.90
N TYR A 127 1.28 -17.88 -0.13
CA TYR A 127 0.49 -16.76 -0.66
C TYR A 127 0.73 -16.62 -2.17
N ASN A 128 -0.34 -16.51 -2.96
CA ASN A 128 -0.25 -16.23 -4.41
C ASN A 128 -1.59 -15.72 -4.96
N GLU A 129 -2.30 -14.84 -4.24
CA GLU A 129 -3.67 -14.43 -4.60
C GLU A 129 -3.77 -13.85 -6.02
N GLN A 130 -2.76 -13.13 -6.49
CA GLN A 130 -2.76 -12.54 -7.83
C GLN A 130 -2.31 -13.51 -8.93
N ASN A 131 -1.88 -14.72 -8.58
CA ASN A 131 -1.37 -15.73 -9.52
C ASN A 131 -0.21 -15.23 -10.40
N HIS A 132 0.61 -14.31 -9.87
CA HIS A 132 1.78 -13.79 -10.59
C HIS A 132 3.00 -14.72 -10.47
N TYR A 133 3.00 -15.63 -9.50
CA TYR A 133 3.95 -16.74 -9.44
C TYR A 133 3.34 -17.99 -10.07
N ASP A 134 4.08 -18.64 -10.96
CA ASP A 134 3.70 -19.90 -11.61
C ASP A 134 4.46 -21.08 -10.98
N PRO A 135 3.78 -21.97 -10.22
CA PRO A 135 4.40 -23.12 -9.56
C PRO A 135 4.92 -24.19 -10.53
N GLN A 136 4.38 -24.26 -11.74
CA GLN A 136 4.81 -25.24 -12.74
C GLN A 136 6.18 -24.88 -13.31
N THR A 137 6.50 -23.59 -13.39
CA THR A 137 7.77 -23.10 -13.94
C THR A 137 8.74 -22.58 -12.88
N GLY A 138 8.27 -22.29 -11.66
CA GLY A 138 9.08 -21.70 -10.60
C GLY A 138 9.35 -20.21 -10.78
N ARG A 139 8.54 -19.51 -11.58
CA ARG A 139 8.81 -18.15 -12.03
C ARG A 139 7.72 -17.18 -11.58
N PHE A 140 8.14 -16.06 -11.03
CA PHE A 140 7.31 -14.86 -10.88
C PHE A 140 7.32 -14.07 -12.19
N THR A 141 6.15 -13.58 -12.61
CA THR A 141 5.98 -12.66 -13.76
C THR A 141 5.45 -11.32 -13.27
N CYS A 142 6.17 -10.25 -13.56
CA CYS A 142 5.80 -8.90 -13.20
C CYS A 142 4.54 -8.46 -13.94
N SER A 143 3.49 -8.10 -13.19
CA SER A 143 2.21 -7.62 -13.74
C SER A 143 2.10 -6.08 -13.68
N ALA A 144 2.68 -5.46 -12.65
CA ALA A 144 2.74 -4.01 -12.49
C ALA A 144 4.21 -3.56 -12.43
N ALA A 145 4.61 -2.59 -13.26
CA ALA A 145 5.96 -2.08 -13.26
C ALA A 145 6.29 -1.36 -11.93
N GLY A 146 7.52 -1.51 -11.44
CA GLY A 146 7.90 -0.92 -10.18
C GLY A 146 9.07 -1.59 -9.48
N ALA A 147 9.32 -1.17 -8.25
CA ALA A 147 10.32 -1.75 -7.35
C ALA A 147 9.73 -2.94 -6.58
N TYR A 148 10.37 -4.09 -6.68
CA TYR A 148 9.99 -5.33 -5.99
C TYR A 148 11.08 -5.76 -5.02
N PHE A 149 10.69 -6.22 -3.83
CA PHE A 149 11.60 -6.93 -2.94
C PHE A 149 11.44 -8.43 -3.12
N PHE A 150 12.56 -9.14 -3.22
CA PHE A 150 12.62 -10.59 -3.23
C PHE A 150 13.49 -11.08 -2.09
N THR A 151 13.07 -12.14 -1.40
CA THR A 151 13.84 -12.79 -0.34
C THR A 151 13.64 -14.29 -0.39
N TYR A 152 14.65 -15.04 -0.01
CA TYR A 152 14.61 -16.49 0.12
C TYR A 152 15.39 -16.94 1.34
N HIS A 153 14.93 -18.04 1.93
CA HIS A 153 15.53 -18.73 3.06
C HIS A 153 15.62 -20.21 2.72
N ILE A 154 16.78 -20.81 2.93
CA ILE A 154 17.12 -22.14 2.45
C ILE A 154 17.70 -22.95 3.60
N THR A 155 17.02 -24.03 3.94
CA THR A 155 17.61 -25.11 4.74
C THR A 155 18.59 -25.88 3.87
N VAL A 156 19.85 -25.95 4.33
CA VAL A 156 20.96 -26.61 3.65
C VAL A 156 21.20 -27.95 4.32
N PHE A 157 21.00 -29.05 3.58
CA PHE A 157 21.20 -30.40 4.12
C PHE A 157 21.77 -31.37 3.09
N SER A 158 22.62 -32.30 3.56
CA SER A 158 23.22 -33.42 2.80
C SER A 158 24.17 -33.05 1.64
N ARG A 159 24.01 -31.89 1.00
CA ARG A 159 24.85 -31.39 -0.10
C ARG A 159 25.07 -29.89 0.03
N ASN A 160 26.07 -29.38 -0.68
CA ASN A 160 26.28 -27.93 -0.80
C ASN A 160 25.08 -27.29 -1.50
N VAL A 161 24.88 -26.00 -1.26
CA VAL A 161 23.87 -25.20 -1.93
C VAL A 161 24.56 -24.07 -2.68
N LYS A 162 24.18 -23.89 -3.94
CA LYS A 162 24.51 -22.68 -4.65
C LYS A 162 23.34 -22.27 -5.51
N VAL A 163 22.75 -21.12 -5.18
CA VAL A 163 21.61 -20.57 -5.88
C VAL A 163 21.92 -19.19 -6.44
N ALA A 164 21.16 -18.80 -7.46
CA ALA A 164 21.13 -17.44 -7.95
C ALA A 164 19.69 -16.95 -8.06
N LEU A 165 19.45 -15.70 -7.65
CA LEU A 165 18.25 -14.97 -8.04
C LEU A 165 18.45 -14.47 -9.46
N VAL A 166 17.52 -14.80 -10.36
CA VAL A 166 17.64 -14.55 -11.79
C VAL A 166 16.53 -13.63 -12.24
N LYS A 167 16.87 -12.60 -13.02
CA LYS A 167 15.92 -11.72 -13.73
C LYS A 167 16.12 -11.88 -15.23
N ASN A 168 15.10 -12.31 -15.97
CA ASN A 168 15.14 -12.48 -17.44
C ASN A 168 16.38 -13.26 -17.95
N GLY A 169 16.86 -14.23 -17.18
CA GLY A 169 18.03 -15.06 -17.50
C GLY A 169 19.36 -14.51 -16.97
N ALA A 170 19.43 -13.25 -16.56
CA ALA A 170 20.59 -12.67 -15.90
C ALA A 170 20.61 -13.00 -14.40
N LYS A 171 21.71 -13.57 -13.91
CA LYS A 171 21.92 -13.87 -12.49
C LYS A 171 22.28 -12.58 -11.76
N ILE A 172 21.49 -12.19 -10.77
CA ILE A 172 21.59 -10.90 -10.09
C ILE A 172 22.37 -11.02 -8.78
N ILE A 173 21.96 -11.92 -7.90
CA ILE A 173 22.68 -12.24 -6.66
C ILE A 173 22.91 -13.74 -6.57
N HIS A 174 24.03 -14.10 -5.94
CA HIS A 174 24.45 -15.49 -5.71
C HIS A 174 24.54 -15.74 -4.22
N THR A 175 23.96 -16.85 -3.76
CA THR A 175 24.13 -17.36 -2.39
C THR A 175 24.76 -18.73 -2.49
N THR A 176 25.86 -18.94 -1.77
CA THR A 176 26.59 -20.21 -1.71
C THR A 176 26.74 -20.60 -0.27
N ASP A 177 26.44 -21.86 0.03
CA ASP A 177 26.63 -22.46 1.33
C ASP A 177 27.21 -23.87 1.16
N ASN A 178 28.13 -24.25 2.04
CA ASN A 178 28.82 -25.53 1.98
C ASN A 178 28.46 -26.35 3.21
N TYR A 179 27.83 -27.50 2.99
CA TYR A 179 27.40 -28.40 4.05
C TYR A 179 28.60 -29.07 4.72
N GLN A 180 28.67 -29.00 6.06
CA GLN A 180 29.81 -29.50 6.87
C GLN A 180 29.44 -30.68 7.79
N GLY A 181 28.27 -31.30 7.61
CA GLY A 181 27.81 -32.45 8.42
C GLY A 181 26.70 -32.15 9.41
N SER A 182 26.28 -30.88 9.53
CA SER A 182 25.07 -30.43 10.22
C SER A 182 24.26 -29.53 9.31
N GLU A 183 22.95 -29.42 9.57
CA GLU A 183 22.08 -28.47 8.88
C GLU A 183 22.58 -27.03 9.03
N ASP A 184 22.42 -26.24 7.97
CA ASP A 184 22.72 -24.81 7.96
C ASP A 184 21.57 -24.02 7.32
N GLN A 185 21.61 -22.71 7.47
CA GLN A 185 20.60 -21.78 6.96
C GLN A 185 21.25 -20.73 6.09
N ALA A 186 20.89 -20.72 4.80
CA ALA A 186 21.31 -19.71 3.86
C ALA A 186 20.14 -18.79 3.51
N ALA A 187 20.41 -17.48 3.42
CA ALA A 187 19.39 -16.52 3.00
C ALA A 187 19.95 -15.52 2.00
N GLY A 188 19.06 -14.85 1.28
CA GLY A 188 19.42 -13.77 0.39
C GLY A 188 18.20 -12.98 -0.03
N GLY A 189 18.43 -11.75 -0.47
CA GLY A 189 17.36 -10.90 -0.97
C GLY A 189 17.89 -9.66 -1.67
N ALA A 190 17.06 -9.09 -2.54
CA ALA A 190 17.38 -7.89 -3.29
C ALA A 190 16.11 -7.11 -3.66
N VAL A 191 16.26 -5.79 -3.79
CA VAL A 191 15.25 -4.95 -4.43
C VAL A 191 15.58 -4.83 -5.91
N LEU A 192 14.63 -5.14 -6.78
CA LEU A 192 14.77 -5.10 -8.23
C LEU A 192 13.70 -4.19 -8.83
N ASN A 193 14.12 -3.30 -9.74
CA ASN A 193 13.18 -2.59 -10.59
C ASN A 193 12.75 -3.50 -11.76
N LEU A 194 11.45 -3.70 -11.94
CA LEU A 194 10.87 -4.59 -12.94
C LEU A 194 9.92 -3.82 -13.87
N GLY A 195 9.99 -4.14 -15.17
CA GLY A 195 8.97 -3.78 -16.13
C GLY A 195 7.91 -4.88 -16.26
N VAL A 196 6.72 -4.52 -16.76
CA VAL A 196 5.65 -5.50 -17.03
C VAL A 196 6.17 -6.61 -17.95
N GLY A 197 5.94 -7.86 -17.55
CA GLY A 197 6.40 -9.05 -18.27
C GLY A 197 7.79 -9.55 -17.87
N ASP A 198 8.58 -8.78 -17.10
CA ASP A 198 9.84 -9.26 -16.53
C ASP A 198 9.60 -10.49 -15.66
N LYS A 199 10.50 -11.47 -15.75
CA LYS A 199 10.43 -12.72 -14.98
C LYS A 199 11.55 -12.85 -13.98
N VAL A 200 11.22 -13.27 -12.77
CA VAL A 200 12.17 -13.48 -11.67
C VAL A 200 12.01 -14.89 -11.10
N TRP A 201 13.12 -15.57 -10.82
CA TRP A 201 13.11 -16.89 -10.19
C TRP A 201 14.39 -17.18 -9.42
N LEU A 202 14.33 -18.19 -8.54
CA LEU A 202 15.51 -18.76 -7.91
C LEU A 202 15.95 -20.00 -8.70
N GLN A 203 17.25 -20.17 -8.89
CA GLN A 203 17.81 -21.27 -9.70
C GLN A 203 19.05 -21.85 -9.05
N VAL A 204 19.16 -23.18 -9.08
CA VAL A 204 20.40 -23.89 -8.69
C VAL A 204 21.48 -23.60 -9.73
N VAL A 205 22.69 -23.28 -9.27
CA VAL A 205 23.87 -23.07 -10.11
C VAL A 205 25.04 -23.90 -9.59
N GLY A 206 26.07 -24.13 -10.42
CA GLY A 206 27.27 -24.85 -9.96
C GLY A 206 27.24 -26.36 -10.14
N GLY A 207 26.17 -26.93 -10.70
CA GLY A 207 26.08 -28.36 -11.04
C GLY A 207 25.32 -29.21 -10.02
N GLU A 208 25.31 -30.53 -10.23
CA GLU A 208 24.50 -31.49 -9.46
C GLU A 208 24.94 -31.65 -7.99
N THR A 209 26.14 -31.20 -7.64
CA THR A 209 26.66 -31.26 -6.26
C THR A 209 26.22 -30.08 -5.39
N PHE A 210 25.55 -29.07 -5.98
CA PHE A 210 25.16 -27.82 -5.31
C PHE A 210 23.63 -27.65 -5.15
N ASN A 211 22.88 -28.76 -5.21
CA ASN A 211 21.42 -28.76 -5.11
C ASN A 211 20.88 -29.24 -3.75
N GLY A 212 21.67 -29.07 -2.67
CA GLY A 212 21.32 -29.51 -1.31
C GLY A 212 20.26 -28.69 -0.58
N LEU A 213 19.26 -28.19 -1.30
CA LEU A 213 18.10 -27.56 -0.69
C LEU A 213 17.31 -28.63 0.07
N PHE A 214 16.60 -28.24 1.12
CA PHE A 214 15.88 -29.19 1.95
C PHE A 214 14.53 -28.65 2.41
N ALA A 215 13.55 -29.54 2.53
CA ALA A 215 12.24 -29.29 3.10
C ALA A 215 11.61 -30.62 3.52
N ASP A 216 10.94 -30.62 4.66
CA ASP A 216 10.09 -31.72 5.12
C ASP A 216 8.88 -31.22 5.93
N GLU A 217 8.44 -31.98 6.94
CA GLU A 217 7.31 -31.58 7.80
C GLU A 217 7.71 -30.50 8.81
N ASP A 218 8.98 -30.44 9.19
CA ASP A 218 9.52 -29.53 10.22
C ASP A 218 10.49 -28.48 9.63
N ASP A 219 11.03 -28.72 8.42
CA ASP A 219 11.95 -27.81 7.72
C ASP A 219 11.34 -27.15 6.48
N ASP A 220 11.60 -25.85 6.33
CA ASP A 220 11.11 -25.02 5.23
C ASP A 220 12.26 -24.36 4.44
N THR A 221 12.22 -24.52 3.12
CA THR A 221 12.96 -23.65 2.19
C THR A 221 11.95 -22.81 1.41
N THR A 222 12.06 -21.48 1.52
CA THR A 222 11.06 -20.52 1.05
C THR A 222 11.61 -19.49 0.08
N PHE A 223 10.73 -18.98 -0.79
CA PHE A 223 11.00 -17.86 -1.69
C PHE A 223 9.77 -16.95 -1.72
N SER A 224 9.99 -15.66 -1.53
CA SER A 224 8.93 -14.65 -1.47
C SER A 224 9.33 -13.41 -2.25
N GLY A 225 8.32 -12.71 -2.76
CA GLY A 225 8.53 -11.38 -3.33
C GLY A 225 7.25 -10.58 -3.44
N PHE A 226 7.38 -9.25 -3.35
CA PHE A 226 6.24 -8.33 -3.40
C PHE A 226 6.60 -6.96 -3.97
N LEU A 227 5.62 -6.31 -4.57
CA LEU A 227 5.70 -4.92 -5.04
C LEU A 227 5.80 -3.98 -3.84
N ILE A 228 6.80 -3.10 -3.86
CA ILE A 228 7.01 -2.05 -2.85
C ILE A 228 6.46 -0.72 -3.36
N PHE A 229 6.87 -0.32 -4.57
CA PHE A 229 6.49 0.94 -5.19
C PHE A 229 6.15 0.71 -6.65
N GLU A 230 4.92 1.05 -7.04
CA GLU A 230 4.51 1.10 -8.44
C GLU A 230 5.16 2.30 -9.15
N ALA A 231 5.49 2.13 -10.43
CA ALA A 231 6.15 3.14 -11.27
C ALA A 231 5.17 4.04 -12.02
#